data_AF-A0A7X1HG76-F1
#
_entry.id   AF-A0A7X1HG76-F1
#
_cell.length_a   1.000
_cell.length_b   1.000
_cell.length_c   1.000
_cell.angle_alpha   90.00
_cell.angle_beta   90.00
_cell.angle_gamma   90.00
#
_symmetry.space_group_name_H-M   'P 1'
#
loop_
_entity.id
_entity.type
_entity.pdbx_description
1 polymer ?
#
loop_
_entity_poly.entity_id
_entity_poly.type
_entity_poly.pdbx_seq_one_letter_code
_entity_poly.pdbx_strand_id
1 'polypeptide(L)'
;MPTIPEQIASHLLIWAVALFILKHLLADFLLQTSWMAMGKERREGWLAPLFAHIAVHAAGTLLISLLMAPMLAWLALVDLVVHGAIDRAKTSLQGRYRFKVDQAAYWWLFGTDQTLHHLTHLVFAVWIAAAASLP
;
A
#
# COMPACT_ATOMS: atom_id res chain seq x y z
N MET A 1 -13.68 18.88 -0.40
CA MET A 1 -12.71 17.94 0.20
C MET A 1 -13.35 17.36 1.45
N PRO A 2 -13.25 16.05 1.72
CA PRO A 2 -13.75 15.50 2.97
C PRO A 2 -12.99 16.11 4.14
N THR A 3 -13.72 16.71 5.08
CA THR A 3 -13.17 17.21 6.35
C THR A 3 -13.08 16.06 7.33
N ILE A 4 -11.92 15.84 7.93
CA ILE A 4 -11.77 14.85 9.01
C ILE A 4 -12.50 15.42 10.24
N PRO A 5 -13.53 14.72 10.78
CA PRO A 5 -14.25 15.20 11.94
C PRO A 5 -13.37 15.16 13.20
N GLU A 6 -13.68 16.01 14.19
CA GLU A 6 -12.98 16.00 15.49
C GLU A 6 -13.17 14.67 16.25
N GLN A 7 -14.25 13.96 15.97
CA GLN A 7 -14.56 12.65 16.54
C GLN A 7 -14.73 11.63 15.41
N ILE A 8 -13.98 10.53 15.49
CA ILE A 8 -14.10 9.37 14.61
C ILE A 8 -14.47 8.18 15.49
N ALA A 9 -15.36 7.32 15.03
CA ALA A 9 -15.67 6.09 15.72
C ALA A 9 -14.40 5.20 15.82
N SER A 10 -13.83 5.10 17.02
CA SER A 10 -12.55 4.40 17.23
C SER A 10 -12.57 2.96 16.75
N HIS A 11 -13.70 2.26 16.88
CA HIS A 11 -13.85 0.89 16.41
C HIS A 11 -13.74 0.79 14.87
N LEU A 12 -14.29 1.75 14.11
CA LEU A 12 -14.15 1.79 12.64
C LEU A 12 -12.70 2.05 12.24
N LEU A 13 -12.01 2.95 12.94
CA LEU A 13 -10.59 3.21 12.68
C LEU A 13 -9.73 1.96 12.96
N ILE A 14 -9.95 1.30 14.10
CA ILE A 14 -9.22 0.07 14.47
C ILE A 14 -9.43 -1.00 13.41
N TRP A 15 -10.66 -1.23 12.98
CA TRP A 15 -10.95 -2.22 11.93
C TRP A 15 -10.34 -1.85 10.59
N ALA A 16 -10.44 -0.58 10.17
CA ALA A 16 -9.83 -0.13 8.92
C ALA A 16 -8.31 -0.33 8.92
N VAL A 17 -7.63 0.07 10.00
CA VAL A 17 -6.18 -0.14 10.17
C VAL A 17 -5.83 -1.63 10.15
N ALA A 18 -6.55 -2.46 10.90
CA ALA A 18 -6.29 -3.90 10.95
C ALA A 18 -6.46 -4.56 9.57
N LEU A 19 -7.50 -4.18 8.82
CA LEU A 19 -7.74 -4.67 7.48
C LEU A 19 -6.63 -4.25 6.51
N PHE A 20 -6.13 -3.02 6.58
CA PHE A 20 -5.02 -2.59 5.73
C PHE A 20 -3.68 -3.24 6.10
N ILE A 21 -3.41 -3.49 7.39
CA ILE A 21 -2.23 -4.26 7.81
C ILE A 21 -2.30 -5.68 7.23
N LEU A 22 -3.46 -6.34 7.36
CA LEU A 22 -3.67 -7.67 6.80
C LEU A 22 -3.55 -7.65 5.28
N LYS A 23 -4.18 -6.67 4.60
CA LYS A 23 -4.07 -6.47 3.15
C LYS A 23 -2.62 -6.43 2.71
N HIS A 24 -1.81 -5.59 3.36
CA HIS A 24 -0.41 -5.40 3.00
C HIS A 24 0.38 -6.70 3.18
N LEU A 25 0.21 -7.39 4.32
CA LEU A 25 0.85 -8.69 4.57
C LEU A 25 0.49 -9.71 3.48
N LEU A 26 -0.80 -9.84 3.16
CA LEU A 26 -1.26 -10.76 2.13
C LEU A 26 -0.67 -10.41 0.77
N ALA A 27 -0.72 -9.13 0.37
CA ALA A 27 -0.30 -8.69 -0.96
C ALA A 27 1.22 -8.74 -1.18
N ASP A 28 2.03 -8.31 -0.21
CA ASP A 28 3.50 -8.25 -0.35
C ASP A 28 4.18 -9.60 -0.14
N PHE A 29 3.62 -10.45 0.72
CA PHE A 29 4.32 -11.64 1.19
C PHE A 29 3.68 -12.96 0.78
N LEU A 30 2.34 -13.05 0.74
CA LEU A 30 1.65 -14.32 0.45
C LEU A 30 1.17 -14.43 -1.00
N LEU A 31 0.64 -13.35 -1.56
CA LEU A 31 0.08 -13.31 -2.92
C LEU A 31 1.11 -12.82 -3.96
N GLN A 32 2.20 -12.19 -3.51
CA GLN A 32 3.27 -11.78 -4.41
C GLN A 32 4.01 -13.00 -4.95
N THR A 33 3.88 -13.23 -6.25
CA THR A 33 4.58 -14.32 -6.94
C THR A 33 6.06 -13.97 -7.19
N SER A 34 6.89 -14.97 -7.45
CA SER A 34 8.29 -14.76 -7.86
C SER A 34 8.41 -13.91 -9.13
N TRP A 35 7.49 -14.07 -10.08
CA TRP A 35 7.44 -13.25 -11.29
C TRP A 35 7.18 -11.77 -10.98
N MET A 36 6.25 -11.48 -10.06
CA MET A 36 6.00 -10.10 -9.60
C MET A 36 7.24 -9.53 -8.91
N ALA A 37 7.75 -10.22 -7.89
CA ALA A 37 8.84 -9.75 -7.04
C ALA A 37 10.13 -9.50 -7.84
N MET A 38 10.60 -10.51 -8.59
CA MET A 38 11.82 -10.38 -9.38
C MET A 38 11.61 -9.54 -10.63
N GLY A 39 10.41 -9.52 -11.19
CA GLY A 39 10.07 -8.79 -12.39
C GLY A 39 10.02 -7.28 -12.17
N LYS A 40 9.38 -6.83 -11.09
CA LYS A 40 9.26 -5.41 -10.76
C LYS A 40 10.61 -4.75 -10.47
N GLU A 41 11.61 -5.55 -10.08
CA GLU A 41 12.97 -5.08 -9.80
C GLU A 41 13.88 -4.94 -11.05
N ARG A 42 13.41 -5.35 -12.24
CA ARG A 42 14.19 -5.28 -13.49
C ARG A 42 14.35 -3.84 -14.00
N ARG A 43 15.38 -3.60 -14.81
CA ARG A 43 15.57 -2.30 -15.51
C ARG A 43 14.62 -2.12 -16.69
N GLU A 44 14.29 -3.21 -17.37
CA GLU A 44 13.41 -3.26 -18.54
C GLU A 44 12.38 -4.37 -18.33
N GLY A 45 11.21 -4.24 -18.96
CA GLY A 45 10.11 -5.21 -18.81
C GLY A 45 9.52 -5.29 -17.39
N TRP A 46 9.80 -4.31 -16.53
CA TRP A 46 9.30 -4.25 -15.15
C TRP A 46 7.84 -3.82 -15.04
N LEU A 47 7.28 -3.18 -16.07
CA LEU A 47 5.97 -2.55 -16.00
C LEU A 47 4.84 -3.56 -15.74
N ALA A 48 4.81 -4.67 -16.49
CA ALA A 48 3.81 -5.71 -16.33
C ALA A 48 3.85 -6.40 -14.95
N PRO A 49 5.01 -6.88 -14.44
CA PRO A 49 5.08 -7.47 -13.11
C PRO A 49 4.82 -6.46 -11.99
N LEU A 50 5.26 -5.20 -12.12
CA LEU A 50 4.91 -4.15 -11.17
C LEU A 50 3.40 -3.92 -11.17
N PHE A 51 2.80 -3.73 -12.34
CA PHE A 51 1.36 -3.49 -12.48
C PHE A 51 0.53 -4.62 -11.85
N ALA A 52 0.90 -5.88 -12.12
CA ALA A 52 0.21 -7.02 -11.53
C ALA A 52 0.30 -7.03 -10.00
N HIS A 53 1.44 -6.66 -9.43
CA HIS A 53 1.61 -6.55 -7.99
C HIS A 53 0.76 -5.43 -7.39
N ILE A 54 0.84 -4.21 -7.92
CA ILE A 54 0.07 -3.07 -7.40
C ILE A 54 -1.44 -3.22 -7.66
N ALA A 55 -1.85 -3.99 -8.67
CA ALA A 55 -3.25 -4.32 -8.90
C ALA A 55 -3.83 -5.20 -7.78
N VAL A 56 -3.03 -6.11 -7.19
CA VAL A 56 -3.44 -6.88 -6.00
C VAL A 56 -3.68 -5.94 -4.82
N HIS A 57 -2.78 -4.98 -4.60
CA HIS A 57 -2.95 -3.95 -3.56
C HIS A 57 -4.18 -3.09 -3.78
N ALA A 58 -4.37 -2.58 -5.00
CA ALA A 58 -5.52 -1.77 -5.37
C ALA A 58 -6.83 -2.54 -5.21
N ALA A 59 -6.87 -3.83 -5.59
CA ALA A 59 -8.04 -4.68 -5.39
C ALA A 59 -8.38 -4.87 -3.90
N GLY A 60 -7.37 -5.06 -3.05
CA GLY A 60 -7.57 -5.10 -1.60
C GLY A 60 -8.09 -3.77 -1.03
N THR A 61 -7.56 -2.64 -1.49
CA THR A 61 -8.03 -1.30 -1.08
C THR A 61 -9.46 -1.05 -1.56
N LEU A 62 -9.80 -1.48 -2.77
CA LEU A 62 -11.16 -1.44 -3.29
C LEU A 62 -12.12 -2.23 -2.41
N LEU A 63 -11.77 -3.46 -2.05
CA LEU A 63 -12.59 -4.31 -1.19
C LEU A 63 -12.84 -3.68 0.18
N ILE A 64 -11.78 -3.16 0.84
CA ILE A 64 -11.91 -2.48 2.13
C ILE A 64 -12.80 -1.24 2.00
N SER A 65 -12.60 -0.44 0.96
CA SER A 65 -13.39 0.77 0.71
C SER A 65 -14.86 0.44 0.46
N LEU A 66 -15.17 -0.57 -0.37
CA LEU A 66 -16.54 -1.01 -0.63
C LEU A 66 -17.22 -1.61 0.60
N LEU A 67 -16.46 -2.24 1.50
CA LEU A 67 -17.00 -2.81 2.73
C LEU A 67 -17.37 -1.74 3.76
N MET A 68 -16.55 -0.69 3.89
CA MET A 68 -16.65 0.25 5.01
C MET A 68 -17.19 1.62 4.61
N ALA A 69 -16.83 2.13 3.43
CA ALA A 69 -17.23 3.46 2.95
C ALA A 69 -17.24 3.48 1.40
N PRO A 70 -18.28 2.93 0.73
CA PRO A 70 -18.29 2.72 -0.72
C PRO A 70 -18.00 3.98 -1.56
N MET A 71 -18.40 5.16 -1.06
CA MET A 71 -18.12 6.45 -1.68
C MET A 71 -16.63 6.77 -1.85
N LEU A 72 -15.75 6.05 -1.13
CA LEU A 72 -14.30 6.17 -1.20
C LEU A 72 -13.63 5.08 -2.04
N ALA A 73 -14.38 4.32 -2.85
CA ALA A 73 -13.82 3.29 -3.74
C ALA A 73 -12.70 3.80 -4.68
N TRP A 74 -12.70 5.10 -5.00
CA TRP A 74 -11.65 5.75 -5.79
C TRP A 74 -10.26 5.73 -5.12
N LEU A 75 -10.19 5.47 -3.80
CA LEU A 75 -8.91 5.26 -3.09
C LEU A 75 -8.12 4.08 -3.64
N ALA A 76 -8.78 3.09 -4.27
CA ALA A 76 -8.08 2.00 -4.96
C ALA A 76 -7.19 2.49 -6.10
N LEU A 77 -7.62 3.53 -6.84
CA LEU A 77 -6.82 4.13 -7.90
C LEU A 77 -5.67 4.96 -7.33
N VAL A 78 -5.89 5.63 -6.20
CA VAL A 78 -4.83 6.35 -5.49
C VAL A 78 -3.77 5.38 -4.97
N ASP A 79 -4.20 4.27 -4.37
CA ASP A 79 -3.33 3.20 -3.89
C ASP A 79 -2.48 2.63 -5.03
N LEU A 80 -3.09 2.32 -6.18
CA LEU A 80 -2.38 1.86 -7.37
C LEU A 80 -1.20 2.78 -7.73
N VAL A 81 -1.44 4.09 -7.76
CA VAL A 81 -0.42 5.09 -8.15
C VAL A 81 0.63 5.27 -7.05
N VAL A 82 0.21 5.50 -5.80
CA VAL A 82 1.11 5.78 -4.68
C VAL A 82 1.97 4.56 -4.36
N HIS A 83 1.37 3.37 -4.31
CA HIS A 83 2.08 2.12 -4.05
C HIS A 83 3.10 1.83 -5.15
N GLY A 84 2.71 1.96 -6.43
CA GLY A 84 3.63 1.80 -7.56
C GLY A 84 4.78 2.80 -7.57
N ALA A 85 4.53 4.05 -7.14
CA ALA A 85 5.57 5.07 -7.02
C ALA A 85 6.58 4.72 -5.91
N ILE A 86 6.12 4.26 -4.74
CA ILE A 86 6.99 3.83 -3.63
C ILE A 86 7.85 2.65 -4.07
N ASP A 87 7.23 1.59 -4.61
CA ASP A 87 7.93 0.41 -5.11
C ASP A 87 9.00 0.77 -6.13
N ARG A 88 8.65 1.63 -7.10
CA ARG A 88 9.58 2.03 -8.15
C ARG A 88 10.73 2.86 -7.60
N ALA A 89 10.47 3.74 -6.63
CA ALA A 89 11.50 4.52 -5.95
C ALA A 89 12.46 3.59 -5.17
N LYS A 90 11.93 2.64 -4.41
CA LYS A 90 12.72 1.61 -3.71
C LYS A 90 13.63 0.85 -4.66
N THR A 91 13.08 0.27 -5.73
CA THR A 91 13.86 -0.46 -6.74
C THR A 91 14.94 0.43 -7.38
N SER A 92 14.62 1.69 -7.68
CA SER A 92 15.58 2.62 -8.30
C SER A 92 16.75 2.95 -7.37
N LEU A 93 16.47 3.20 -6.09
CA LEU A 93 17.49 3.44 -5.07
C LEU A 93 18.35 2.18 -4.84
N GLN A 94 17.71 1.02 -4.67
CA GLN A 94 18.41 -0.25 -4.48
C GLN A 94 19.33 -0.56 -5.67
N GLY A 95 18.87 -0.36 -6.91
CA GLY A 95 19.66 -0.57 -8.12
C GLY A 95 20.79 0.43 -8.31
N ARG A 96 20.59 1.70 -7.90
CA ARG A 96 21.61 2.77 -7.99
C ARG A 96 22.76 2.51 -7.03
N TYR A 97 22.46 2.17 -5.78
CA TYR A 97 23.46 1.98 -4.73
C TYR A 97 23.92 0.52 -4.55
N ARG A 98 23.25 -0.43 -5.22
CA ARG A 98 23.56 -1.87 -5.18
C ARG A 98 23.65 -2.42 -3.76
N PHE A 99 22.72 -2.00 -2.89
CA PHE A 99 22.68 -2.46 -1.51
C PHE A 99 22.53 -3.98 -1.45
N LYS A 100 23.35 -4.61 -0.61
CA LYS A 100 23.33 -6.05 -0.37
C LYS A 100 22.66 -6.36 0.97
N VAL A 101 22.11 -7.56 1.09
CA VAL A 101 21.35 -8.00 2.29
C VAL A 101 22.20 -8.00 3.56
N ASP A 102 23.52 -8.13 3.44
CA ASP A 102 24.49 -8.05 4.55
C ASP A 102 24.79 -6.61 5.00
N GLN A 103 24.19 -5.60 4.36
CA GLN A 103 24.40 -4.18 4.67
C GLN A 103 23.17 -3.59 5.38
N ALA A 104 23.40 -2.78 6.43
CA ALA A 104 22.33 -2.08 7.14
C ALA A 104 21.46 -1.21 6.21
N ALA A 105 22.06 -0.60 5.18
CA ALA A 105 21.35 0.24 4.22
C ALA A 105 20.26 -0.52 3.44
N TYR A 106 20.44 -1.82 3.17
CA TYR A 106 19.39 -2.65 2.57
C TYR A 106 18.16 -2.71 3.48
N TRP A 107 18.38 -2.93 4.78
CA TRP A 107 17.31 -3.03 5.77
C TRP A 107 16.65 -1.68 6.05
N TRP A 108 17.40 -0.58 6.01
CA TRP A 108 16.82 0.76 6.09
C TRP A 108 15.90 1.03 4.90
N LEU A 109 16.32 0.69 3.70
CA LEU A 109 15.50 0.88 2.50
C LEU A 109 14.24 -0.01 2.55
N PHE A 110 14.40 -1.29 2.93
CA PHE A 110 13.28 -2.22 3.09
C PHE A 110 12.30 -1.74 4.18
N GLY A 111 12.78 -1.35 5.35
CA GLY A 111 11.92 -0.84 6.41
C GLY A 111 11.22 0.47 6.02
N THR A 112 11.90 1.34 5.28
CA THR A 112 11.32 2.60 4.78
C THR A 112 10.19 2.34 3.79
N ASP A 113 10.40 1.42 2.85
CA ASP A 113 9.40 0.96 1.88
C ASP A 113 8.12 0.48 2.58
N GLN A 114 8.25 -0.47 3.50
CA GLN A 114 7.13 -0.99 4.27
C GLN A 114 6.42 0.11 5.10
N THR A 115 7.19 1.03 5.69
CA THR A 115 6.64 2.13 6.50
C THR A 115 5.83 3.10 5.65
N LEU A 116 6.29 3.46 4.45
CA LEU A 116 5.59 4.38 3.57
C LEU A 116 4.26 3.82 3.07
N HIS A 117 4.20 2.52 2.78
CA HIS A 117 2.96 1.82 2.44
C HIS A 117 1.97 1.84 3.61
N HIS A 118 2.43 1.51 4.83
CA HIS A 118 1.58 1.59 6.03
C HIS A 118 1.12 3.01 6.37
N LEU A 119 1.94 4.03 6.13
CA LEU A 119 1.55 5.43 6.33
C LEU A 119 0.44 5.84 5.36
N THR A 120 0.54 5.42 4.09
CA THR A 120 -0.53 5.63 3.08
C THR A 120 -1.82 4.97 3.53
N HIS A 121 -1.74 3.73 3.99
CA HIS A 121 -2.89 2.99 4.51
C HIS A 121 -3.50 3.62 5.77
N LEU A 122 -2.69 4.20 6.66
CA LEU A 122 -3.21 4.91 7.83
C LEU A 122 -4.05 6.12 7.41
N VAL A 123 -3.60 6.89 6.41
CA VAL A 123 -4.37 8.01 5.86
C VAL A 123 -5.70 7.53 5.29
N PHE A 124 -5.69 6.43 4.51
CA PHE A 124 -6.93 5.83 3.99
C PHE A 124 -7.85 5.34 5.09
N ALA A 125 -7.30 4.67 6.12
CA ALA A 125 -8.07 4.19 7.26
C ALA A 125 -8.77 5.32 8.00
N VAL A 126 -8.08 6.46 8.19
CA VAL A 126 -8.67 7.66 8.81
C VAL A 126 -9.80 8.22 7.95
N TRP A 127 -9.63 8.34 6.63
CA TRP A 127 -10.68 8.85 5.74
C TRP A 127 -11.89 7.91 5.65
N ILE A 128 -11.66 6.60 5.57
CA ILE A 128 -12.70 5.58 5.57
C ILE A 128 -13.48 5.60 6.88
N ALA A 129 -12.79 5.59 8.03
CA ALA A 129 -13.44 5.62 9.32
C ALA A 129 -14.21 6.93 9.55
N ALA A 130 -13.67 8.07 9.11
CA ALA A 130 -14.36 9.35 9.15
C ALA A 130 -15.64 9.35 8.31
N ALA A 131 -15.58 8.89 7.06
CA ALA A 131 -16.73 8.83 6.17
C ALA A 131 -17.80 7.85 6.67
N ALA A 132 -17.39 6.71 7.24
CA ALA A 132 -18.27 5.70 7.80
C ALA A 132 -18.87 6.09 9.17
N SER A 133 -18.33 7.12 9.83
CA SER A 133 -18.88 7.67 11.08
C SER A 133 -19.99 8.69 10.84
N LEU A 134 -20.23 9.09 9.59
CA LEU A 134 -21.33 10.00 9.24
C LEU A 134 -22.67 9.24 9.33
N PRO A 135 -23.73 9.88 9.84
CA PRO A 135 -25.05 9.28 9.97
C PRO A 135 -25.72 8.97 8.62
#